data_AF-A0A7J2RVQ0-F1
#
_entry.id   AF-A0A7J2RVQ0-F1
#
_cell.length_a   1.000
_cell.length_b   1.000
_cell.length_c   1.000
_cell.angle_alpha   90.00
_cell.angle_beta   90.00
_cell.angle_gamma   90.00
#
_symmetry.space_group_name_H-M   'P 1'
#
loop_
_entity.id
_entity.type
_entity.pdbx_description
1 polymer ?
#
loop_
_entity_poly.entity_id
_entity_poly.type
_entity_poly.pdbx_seq_one_letter_code
_entity_poly.pdbx_strand_id
1 'polypeptide(L)'
;MEPKKKNIIILVSLIIALLVINYPFLNNTLQKFLNNYETVHVDRVIDGDTIVSNQTSIRLLGINSPERGELYYNEAKEFLEELILNETVDLEFGKEKYDKYNRTLAYVYINSRNLNLELVKVGFANFYFPSGKDNYYNKFKDAWEECINNNINLCENSVNKCSQCIELRELNVDNQQIILHNSCSFECVLTNWEIKDEGRKKFVFEDFNLRANNEIRIVIGEGINSDNRLYWSGEEYVWTETGDALFLRDEDGKLVLWESY
;
A
#
# COMPACT_ATOMS: atom_id res chain seq x y z
N MET A 1 -16.43 -37.73 57.94
CA MET A 1 -16.52 -37.16 56.57
C MET A 1 -16.33 -38.30 55.59
N GLU A 2 -17.34 -38.63 54.80
CA GLU A 2 -17.39 -39.84 53.96
C GLU A 2 -16.26 -39.93 52.92
N PRO A 3 -15.66 -41.12 52.70
CA PRO A 3 -14.52 -41.33 51.81
C PRO A 3 -14.77 -40.89 50.36
N LYS A 4 -16.03 -40.86 49.90
CA LYS A 4 -16.41 -40.34 48.59
C LYS A 4 -16.12 -38.84 48.41
N LYS A 5 -16.33 -38.02 49.45
CA LYS A 5 -16.07 -36.57 49.38
C LYS A 5 -14.56 -36.28 49.30
N LYS A 6 -13.73 -37.05 50.00
CA LYS A 6 -12.27 -36.90 49.95
C LYS A 6 -11.70 -37.24 48.56
N ASN A 7 -12.21 -38.30 47.93
CA ASN A 7 -11.79 -38.70 46.58
C ASN A 7 -12.22 -37.68 45.51
N ILE A 8 -13.40 -37.07 45.66
CA ILE A 8 -13.86 -35.99 44.77
C ILE A 8 -12.94 -34.76 44.89
N ILE A 9 -12.58 -34.35 46.11
CA ILE A 9 -11.68 -33.21 46.32
C ILE A 9 -10.31 -33.46 45.68
N ILE A 10 -9.74 -34.65 45.88
CA ILE A 10 -8.45 -35.03 45.28
C ILE A 10 -8.53 -35.01 43.75
N LEU A 11 -9.60 -35.55 43.17
CA LEU A 11 -9.80 -35.54 41.72
C LEU A 11 -9.90 -34.10 41.17
N VAL A 12 -10.65 -33.22 41.84
CA VAL A 12 -10.77 -31.80 41.45
C VAL A 12 -9.42 -31.09 41.55
N SER A 13 -8.65 -31.30 42.62
CA SER A 13 -7.32 -30.73 42.78
C SER A 13 -6.34 -31.19 41.69
N LEU A 14 -6.41 -32.47 41.29
CA LEU A 14 -5.59 -32.99 40.19
C LEU A 14 -5.97 -32.38 38.84
N ILE A 15 -7.26 -32.18 38.57
CA ILE A 15 -7.74 -31.51 37.35
C ILE A 15 -7.27 -30.04 37.32
N ILE A 16 -7.36 -29.31 38.43
CA ILE A 16 -6.89 -27.92 38.52
C ILE A 16 -5.37 -27.86 38.31
N ALA A 17 -4.60 -28.74 38.96
CA ALA A 17 -3.16 -28.80 38.77
C ALA A 17 -2.79 -29.10 37.31
N LEU A 18 -3.50 -30.02 36.65
CA LEU A 18 -3.31 -30.31 35.23
C LEU A 18 -3.58 -29.08 34.36
N LEU A 19 -4.66 -28.34 34.63
CA LEU A 19 -4.98 -27.11 33.90
C LEU A 19 -3.92 -26.01 34.12
N VAL A 20 -3.43 -25.83 35.34
CA VAL A 20 -2.39 -24.84 35.67
C VAL A 20 -1.06 -25.19 35.00
N ILE A 21 -0.66 -26.47 35.03
CA ILE A 21 0.59 -26.95 34.39
C ILE A 21 0.53 -26.73 32.87
N ASN A 22 -0.63 -26.95 32.26
CA ASN A 22 -0.82 -26.78 30.82
C ASN A 22 -1.25 -25.36 30.40
N TYR A 23 -1.53 -24.46 31.35
CA TYR A 23 -1.99 -23.11 31.06
C TYR A 23 -1.06 -22.33 30.12
N PRO A 24 0.28 -22.36 30.25
CA PRO A 24 1.16 -21.65 29.32
C PRO A 24 1.02 -22.15 27.87
N PHE A 25 0.87 -23.47 27.69
CA PHE A 25 0.70 -24.09 26.38
C PHE A 25 -0.69 -23.81 25.77
N LEU A 26 -1.75 -23.96 26.57
CA LEU A 26 -3.10 -23.62 26.15
C LEU A 26 -3.22 -22.13 25.83
N ASN A 27 -2.62 -21.24 26.62
CA ASN A 27 -2.65 -19.81 26.39
C ASN A 27 -1.93 -19.42 25.09
N ASN A 28 -0.77 -20.01 24.81
CA ASN A 28 -0.02 -19.75 23.58
C ASN A 28 -0.77 -20.28 22.33
N THR A 29 -1.42 -21.44 22.48
CA THR A 29 -2.26 -22.04 21.42
C THR A 29 -3.53 -21.23 21.19
N LEU A 30 -4.21 -20.79 22.26
CA LEU A 30 -5.38 -19.91 22.17
C LEU A 30 -5.00 -18.56 21.57
N GLN A 31 -3.84 -17.99 21.95
CA GLN A 31 -3.32 -16.78 21.34
C GLN A 31 -3.10 -16.99 19.85
N LYS A 32 -2.38 -18.03 19.39
CA LYS A 32 -2.22 -18.27 17.95
C LYS A 32 -3.53 -18.52 17.20
N PHE A 33 -4.52 -19.09 17.86
CA PHE A 33 -5.83 -19.37 17.26
C PHE A 33 -6.74 -18.12 17.23
N LEU A 34 -6.62 -17.24 18.22
CA LEU A 34 -7.39 -15.99 18.34
C LEU A 34 -6.68 -14.80 17.68
N ASN A 35 -5.36 -14.86 17.56
CA ASN A 35 -4.54 -13.87 16.88
C ASN A 35 -4.55 -14.24 15.40
N ASN A 36 -4.79 -13.27 14.54
CA ASN A 36 -4.74 -13.35 13.09
C ASN A 36 -3.34 -13.69 12.54
N TYR A 37 -2.54 -14.53 13.20
CA TYR A 37 -1.12 -14.73 12.89
C TYR A 37 -0.80 -16.16 12.47
N GLU A 38 -0.01 -16.32 11.40
CA GLU A 38 0.51 -17.61 10.91
C GLU A 38 1.99 -17.48 10.56
N THR A 39 2.81 -18.43 11.01
CA THR A 39 4.25 -18.45 10.67
C THR A 39 4.46 -19.33 9.44
N VAL A 40 5.14 -18.81 8.41
CA VAL A 40 5.34 -19.49 7.13
C VAL A 40 6.78 -19.39 6.63
N HIS A 41 7.18 -20.31 5.76
CA HIS A 41 8.46 -20.26 5.04
C HIS A 41 8.28 -19.63 3.66
N VAL A 42 9.15 -18.72 3.27
CA VAL A 42 9.05 -18.02 1.98
C VAL A 42 9.81 -18.79 0.91
N ASP A 43 9.07 -19.46 0.03
CA ASP A 43 9.64 -20.25 -1.07
C ASP A 43 10.09 -19.39 -2.25
N ARG A 44 9.39 -18.26 -2.48
CA ARG A 44 9.61 -17.38 -3.63
C ARG A 44 9.04 -15.99 -3.42
N VAL A 45 9.69 -14.98 -3.99
CA VAL A 45 9.13 -13.64 -4.17
C VAL A 45 8.74 -13.46 -5.64
N ILE A 46 7.50 -13.03 -5.88
CA ILE A 46 6.98 -12.82 -7.25
C ILE A 46 7.38 -11.41 -7.73
N ASP A 47 7.07 -10.40 -6.93
CA ASP A 47 7.29 -8.96 -7.16
C ASP A 47 7.39 -8.22 -5.80
N GLY A 48 7.40 -6.88 -5.83
CA GLY A 48 7.58 -6.04 -4.65
C GLY A 48 6.44 -6.08 -3.62
N ASP A 49 5.35 -6.80 -3.89
CA ASP A 49 4.23 -6.92 -2.95
C ASP A 49 3.58 -8.31 -2.89
N THR A 50 4.15 -9.31 -3.57
CA THR A 50 3.60 -10.67 -3.58
C THR A 50 4.69 -11.72 -3.35
N ILE A 51 4.45 -12.60 -2.37
CA ILE A 51 5.32 -13.73 -2.02
C ILE A 51 4.58 -15.06 -2.14
N VAL A 52 5.31 -16.17 -2.11
CA VAL A 52 4.74 -17.52 -2.14
C VAL A 52 5.27 -18.34 -0.97
N SER A 53 4.34 -19.03 -0.31
CA SER A 53 4.63 -20.06 0.69
C SER A 53 3.75 -21.27 0.43
N ASN A 54 4.35 -22.45 0.34
CA ASN A 54 3.71 -23.72 0.06
C ASN A 54 2.71 -23.64 -1.10
N GLN A 55 3.19 -23.14 -2.26
CA GLN A 55 2.41 -22.91 -3.49
C GLN A 55 1.26 -21.91 -3.37
N THR A 56 1.05 -21.30 -2.20
CA THR A 56 0.03 -20.29 -1.95
C THR A 56 0.63 -18.90 -2.08
N SER A 57 -0.02 -18.03 -2.86
CA SER A 57 0.40 -16.64 -3.00
C SER A 57 -0.13 -15.79 -1.85
N ILE A 58 0.71 -14.91 -1.33
CA ILE A 58 0.39 -13.96 -0.26
C ILE A 58 0.62 -12.56 -0.81
N ARG A 59 -0.42 -11.72 -0.82
CA ARG A 59 -0.37 -10.31 -1.20
C ARG A 59 -0.17 -9.48 0.07
N LEU A 60 0.90 -8.69 0.08
CA LEU A 60 1.24 -7.78 1.16
C LEU A 60 0.17 -6.68 1.24
N LEU A 61 -0.48 -6.54 2.40
CA LEU A 61 -1.48 -5.51 2.67
C LEU A 61 -0.88 -4.11 2.85
N GLY A 62 -1.70 -3.07 2.61
CA GLY A 62 -1.33 -1.68 2.87
C GLY A 62 -0.38 -1.06 1.85
N ILE A 63 0.02 -1.81 0.81
CA ILE A 63 1.00 -1.35 -0.18
C ILE A 63 0.61 -1.71 -1.61
N ASN A 64 1.12 -0.93 -2.55
CA ASN A 64 1.20 -1.31 -3.95
C ASN A 64 2.61 -1.04 -4.46
N SER A 65 3.26 -2.08 -4.97
CA SER A 65 4.57 -1.95 -5.59
C SER A 65 4.42 -1.52 -7.06
N PRO A 66 5.47 -0.94 -7.67
CA PRO A 66 5.47 -0.66 -9.11
C PRO A 66 5.12 -1.92 -9.91
N GLU A 67 4.47 -1.75 -11.05
CA GLU A 67 4.14 -2.88 -11.94
C GLU A 67 5.32 -3.19 -12.88
N ARG A 68 5.30 -4.36 -13.51
CA ARG A 68 6.38 -4.78 -14.41
C ARG A 68 6.58 -3.76 -15.55
N GLY A 69 7.80 -3.22 -15.63
CA GLY A 69 8.18 -2.21 -16.63
C GLY A 69 8.10 -0.77 -16.11
N GLU A 70 7.59 -0.57 -14.89
CA GLU A 70 7.68 0.71 -14.19
C GLU A 70 9.02 0.87 -13.46
N LEU A 71 9.39 2.12 -13.17
CA LEU A 71 10.59 2.44 -12.41
C LEU A 71 10.52 1.79 -11.01
N TYR A 72 11.65 1.27 -10.54
CA TYR A 72 11.80 0.57 -9.25
C TYR A 72 11.11 -0.79 -9.12
N TYR A 73 10.54 -1.36 -10.20
CA TYR A 73 9.94 -2.69 -10.15
C TYR A 73 10.93 -3.79 -9.72
N ASN A 74 12.10 -3.84 -10.36
CA ASN A 74 13.07 -4.90 -10.08
C ASN A 74 13.73 -4.68 -8.72
N GLU A 75 14.06 -3.44 -8.40
CA GLU A 75 14.69 -3.02 -7.15
C GLU A 75 13.77 -3.30 -5.95
N ALA A 76 12.46 -3.07 -6.07
CA ALA A 76 11.48 -3.41 -5.04
C ALA A 76 11.43 -4.92 -4.78
N LYS A 77 11.46 -5.71 -5.85
CA LYS A 77 11.49 -7.18 -5.77
C LYS A 77 12.79 -7.68 -5.14
N GLU A 78 13.93 -7.20 -5.61
CA GLU A 78 15.26 -7.58 -5.11
C GLU A 78 15.40 -7.23 -3.62
N PHE A 79 14.95 -6.05 -3.21
CA PHE A 79 14.93 -5.65 -1.81
C PHE A 79 14.09 -6.59 -0.95
N LEU A 80 12.92 -7.00 -1.43
CA LEU A 80 12.09 -7.97 -0.72
C LEU A 80 12.76 -9.36 -0.68
N GLU A 81 13.35 -9.82 -1.78
CA GLU A 81 14.09 -11.09 -1.85
C GLU A 81 15.25 -11.14 -0.84
N GLU A 82 16.06 -10.08 -0.78
CA GLU A 82 17.20 -9.98 0.15
C GLU A 82 16.77 -10.09 1.62
N LEU A 83 15.57 -9.64 1.96
CA LEU A 83 15.08 -9.64 3.33
C LEU A 83 14.46 -10.97 3.77
N ILE A 84 13.80 -11.70 2.86
CA ILE A 84 12.94 -12.82 3.26
C ILE A 84 13.03 -14.09 2.42
N LEU A 85 13.76 -14.12 1.30
CA LEU A 85 13.81 -15.33 0.49
C LEU A 85 14.48 -16.49 1.28
N ASN A 86 13.80 -17.64 1.36
CA ASN A 86 14.18 -18.79 2.20
C ASN A 86 14.18 -18.52 3.71
N GLU A 87 13.56 -17.44 4.17
CA GLU A 87 13.40 -17.15 5.60
C GLU A 87 12.02 -17.60 6.11
N THR A 88 11.84 -17.53 7.43
CA THR A 88 10.54 -17.74 8.09
C THR A 88 9.97 -16.39 8.52
N VAL A 89 8.71 -16.13 8.16
CA VAL A 89 8.02 -14.86 8.44
C VAL A 89 6.70 -15.11 9.16
N ASP A 90 6.27 -14.13 9.94
CA ASP A 90 4.95 -14.12 10.55
C ASP A 90 3.98 -13.30 9.68
N LEU A 91 2.84 -13.89 9.36
CA LEU A 91 1.76 -13.27 8.60
C LEU A 91 0.69 -12.81 9.56
N GLU A 92 0.40 -11.51 9.63
CA GLU A 92 -0.79 -10.97 10.27
C GLU A 92 -1.90 -10.78 9.23
N PHE A 93 -2.94 -11.60 9.27
CA PHE A 93 -4.06 -11.53 8.34
C PHE A 93 -4.85 -10.24 8.51
N GLY A 94 -5.26 -9.69 7.35
CA GLY A 94 -6.23 -8.61 7.31
C GLY A 94 -7.62 -9.03 7.77
N LYS A 95 -8.56 -8.09 7.71
CA LYS A 95 -9.98 -8.35 8.02
C LYS A 95 -10.55 -9.47 7.15
N GLU A 96 -10.19 -9.47 5.87
CA GLU A 96 -10.44 -10.56 4.94
C GLU A 96 -9.14 -11.35 4.75
N LYS A 97 -9.21 -12.67 4.88
CA LYS A 97 -8.03 -13.54 4.72
C LYS A 97 -7.65 -13.72 3.25
N TYR A 98 -8.60 -13.65 2.32
CA TYR A 98 -8.37 -13.92 0.91
C TYR A 98 -8.97 -12.85 0.02
N ASP A 99 -8.30 -12.55 -1.09
CA ASP A 99 -8.87 -11.71 -2.14
C ASP A 99 -9.66 -12.52 -3.19
N LYS A 100 -10.23 -11.83 -4.18
CA LYS A 100 -10.98 -12.44 -5.29
C LYS A 100 -10.16 -13.39 -6.18
N TYR A 101 -8.84 -13.36 -6.08
CA TYR A 101 -7.91 -14.22 -6.79
C TYR A 101 -7.38 -15.37 -5.91
N ASN A 102 -7.95 -15.53 -4.71
CA ASN A 102 -7.58 -16.54 -3.73
C ASN A 102 -6.13 -16.38 -3.22
N ARG A 103 -5.58 -15.16 -3.24
CA ARG A 103 -4.33 -14.83 -2.57
C ARG A 103 -4.61 -14.56 -1.10
N THR A 104 -3.72 -15.02 -0.23
CA THR A 104 -3.76 -14.69 1.20
C THR A 104 -3.41 -13.21 1.40
N LEU A 105 -4.17 -12.49 2.20
CA LEU A 105 -3.95 -11.07 2.50
C LEU A 105 -3.33 -10.90 3.88
N ALA A 106 -2.10 -10.39 3.94
CA ALA A 106 -1.38 -10.26 5.22
C ALA A 106 -0.42 -9.07 5.28
N TYR A 107 -0.21 -8.56 6.49
CA TYR A 107 0.99 -7.82 6.86
C TYR A 107 2.09 -8.83 7.22
N VAL A 108 3.28 -8.69 6.64
CA VAL A 108 4.38 -9.65 6.78
C VAL A 108 5.40 -9.09 7.76
N TYR A 109 5.79 -9.91 8.73
CA TYR A 109 6.76 -9.57 9.74
C TYR A 109 7.96 -10.51 9.72
N ILE A 110 9.16 -9.94 9.84
CA ILE A 110 10.39 -10.70 10.14
C ILE A 110 11.04 -10.06 11.36
N ASN A 111 11.37 -10.86 12.38
CA ASN A 111 11.95 -10.37 13.63
C ASN A 111 11.18 -9.18 14.24
N SER A 112 9.84 -9.25 14.23
CA SER A 112 8.93 -8.18 14.68
C SER A 112 8.93 -6.88 13.86
N ARG A 113 9.62 -6.83 12.72
CA ARG A 113 9.63 -5.71 11.78
C ARG A 113 8.56 -5.90 10.70
N ASN A 114 7.68 -4.92 10.51
CA ASN A 114 6.63 -4.95 9.47
C ASN A 114 7.24 -4.61 8.10
N LEU A 115 7.40 -5.60 7.23
CA LEU A 115 8.07 -5.44 5.93
C LEU A 115 7.27 -4.61 4.93
N ASN A 116 5.95 -4.67 5.01
CA ASN A 116 5.07 -3.86 4.17
C ASN A 116 5.35 -2.37 4.42
N LEU A 117 5.46 -1.98 5.69
CA LEU A 117 5.77 -0.61 6.08
C LEU A 117 7.18 -0.20 5.61
N GLU A 118 8.16 -1.10 5.70
CA GLU A 118 9.53 -0.83 5.27
C GLU A 118 9.63 -0.57 3.77
N LEU A 119 8.90 -1.31 2.94
CA LEU A 119 8.83 -1.09 1.50
C LEU A 119 8.37 0.33 1.15
N VAL A 120 7.38 0.86 1.88
CA VAL A 120 6.95 2.26 1.72
C VAL A 120 8.03 3.24 2.18
N LYS A 121 8.65 2.93 3.31
CA LYS A 121 9.67 3.76 3.95
C LYS A 121 10.90 3.99 3.08
N VAL A 122 11.28 2.98 2.31
CA VAL A 122 12.39 3.05 1.36
C VAL A 122 11.95 3.39 -0.07
N GLY A 123 10.66 3.67 -0.30
CA GLY A 123 10.16 4.10 -1.60
C GLY A 123 10.12 3.01 -2.67
N PHE A 124 9.95 1.74 -2.28
CA PHE A 124 9.73 0.61 -3.19
C PHE A 124 8.26 0.21 -3.32
N ALA A 125 7.38 0.86 -2.57
CA ALA A 125 5.94 0.80 -2.75
C ALA A 125 5.30 2.13 -2.29
N ASN A 126 4.13 2.47 -2.83
CA ASN A 126 3.26 3.46 -2.19
C ASN A 126 2.29 2.75 -1.23
N PHE A 127 1.72 3.50 -0.30
CA PHE A 127 0.68 2.95 0.56
C PHE A 127 -0.63 2.76 -0.23
N TYR A 128 -1.41 1.73 0.09
CA TYR A 128 -2.62 1.34 -0.64
C TYR A 128 -3.69 0.73 0.27
N PHE A 129 -4.84 1.40 0.39
CA PHE A 129 -5.94 1.01 1.30
C PHE A 129 -7.31 1.06 0.60
N PRO A 130 -7.58 0.17 -0.38
CA PRO A 130 -8.76 0.23 -1.24
C PRO A 130 -10.08 -0.09 -0.54
N SER A 131 -10.03 -0.60 0.69
CA SER A 131 -11.20 -0.91 1.52
C SER A 131 -11.41 0.10 2.65
N GLY A 132 -10.66 1.20 2.63
CA GLY A 132 -10.69 2.25 3.63
C GLY A 132 -9.49 2.24 4.58
N LYS A 133 -9.28 3.40 5.22
CA LYS A 133 -8.24 3.64 6.24
C LYS A 133 -8.46 2.72 7.45
N ASP A 134 -7.59 1.73 7.63
CA ASP A 134 -7.58 0.87 8.81
C ASP A 134 -6.66 1.44 9.92
N ASN A 135 -6.40 0.65 10.96
CA ASN A 135 -5.53 1.04 12.08
C ASN A 135 -4.03 1.16 11.70
N TYR A 136 -3.63 0.69 10.52
CA TYR A 136 -2.28 0.83 9.99
C TYR A 136 -2.10 2.09 9.14
N TYR A 137 -3.17 2.62 8.55
CA TYR A 137 -3.13 3.73 7.59
C TYR A 137 -2.15 4.86 7.96
N ASN A 138 -2.29 5.43 9.16
CA ASN A 138 -1.45 6.57 9.58
C ASN A 138 0.03 6.20 9.60
N LYS A 139 0.39 4.99 10.03
CA LYS A 139 1.80 4.55 10.03
C LYS A 139 2.36 4.49 8.61
N PHE A 140 1.57 4.01 7.66
CA PHE A 140 1.97 3.93 6.25
C PHE A 140 2.08 5.32 5.61
N LYS A 141 1.17 6.24 5.96
CA LYS A 141 1.28 7.65 5.56
C LYS A 141 2.55 8.29 6.14
N ASP A 142 2.84 8.09 7.43
CA ASP A 142 4.06 8.60 8.06
C ASP A 142 5.33 8.03 7.39
N ALA A 143 5.32 6.75 7.02
CA ALA A 143 6.43 6.12 6.30
C ALA A 143 6.62 6.70 4.88
N TRP A 144 5.52 7.04 4.20
CA TRP A 144 5.58 7.72 2.90
C TRP A 144 6.14 9.14 3.02
N GLU A 145 5.73 9.89 4.04
CA GLU A 145 6.29 11.21 4.33
C GLU A 145 7.79 11.12 4.67
N GLU A 146 8.21 10.10 5.44
CA GLU A 146 9.63 9.84 5.71
C GLU A 146 10.40 9.53 4.42
N CYS A 147 9.82 8.73 3.51
CA CYS A 147 10.40 8.43 2.20
C CYS A 147 10.62 9.69 1.35
N ILE A 148 9.64 10.60 1.31
CA ILE A 148 9.76 11.90 0.62
C ILE A 148 10.86 12.76 1.25
N ASN A 149 10.90 12.84 2.58
CA ASN A 149 11.94 13.60 3.28
C ASN A 149 13.36 13.06 3.01
N ASN A 150 13.47 11.74 2.81
CA ASN A 150 14.73 11.09 2.44
C ASN A 150 15.03 11.19 0.94
N ASN A 151 14.08 11.64 0.12
CA ASN A 151 14.19 11.82 -1.33
C ASN A 151 14.78 10.57 -2.02
N ILE A 152 14.10 9.44 -1.85
CA ILE A 152 14.58 8.11 -2.28
C ILE A 152 13.54 7.37 -3.13
N ASN A 153 14.03 6.64 -4.14
CA ASN A 153 13.24 5.79 -5.03
C ASN A 153 11.94 6.45 -5.52
N LEU A 154 10.77 5.85 -5.29
CA LEU A 154 9.47 6.40 -5.72
C LEU A 154 9.17 7.79 -5.16
N CYS A 155 9.86 8.21 -4.09
CA CYS A 155 9.68 9.49 -3.42
C CYS A 155 10.75 10.53 -3.78
N GLU A 156 11.61 10.23 -4.76
CA GLU A 156 12.52 11.25 -5.31
C GLU A 156 11.71 12.37 -5.97
N ASN A 157 11.95 13.59 -5.51
CA ASN A 157 11.30 14.78 -6.02
C ASN A 157 11.81 15.14 -7.42
N SER A 158 10.90 15.59 -8.27
CA SER A 158 11.22 16.11 -9.58
C SER A 158 12.06 17.37 -9.50
N VAL A 159 13.17 17.38 -10.25
CA VAL A 159 14.02 18.57 -10.45
C VAL A 159 13.57 19.41 -11.65
N ASN A 160 12.51 19.00 -12.36
CA ASN A 160 11.97 19.76 -13.47
C ASN A 160 11.49 21.13 -12.97
N LYS A 161 11.84 22.21 -13.68
CA LYS A 161 11.46 23.58 -13.27
C LYS A 161 9.95 23.77 -13.08
N CYS A 162 9.13 23.00 -13.78
CA CYS A 162 7.67 23.03 -13.68
C CYS A 162 7.16 22.36 -12.40
N SER A 163 7.89 21.41 -11.82
CA SER A 163 7.46 20.72 -10.60
C SER A 163 7.31 21.66 -9.42
N GLN A 164 8.02 22.79 -9.44
CA GLN A 164 8.06 23.77 -8.36
C GLN A 164 6.82 24.67 -8.27
N CYS A 165 5.96 24.67 -9.30
CA CYS A 165 4.83 25.61 -9.42
C CYS A 165 3.55 24.98 -9.99
N ILE A 166 3.61 23.71 -10.41
CA ILE A 166 2.40 22.97 -10.74
C ILE A 166 1.71 22.60 -9.44
N GLU A 167 0.48 23.09 -9.27
CA GLU A 167 -0.30 22.95 -8.06
C GLU A 167 -1.58 22.17 -8.35
N LEU A 168 -1.95 21.26 -7.45
CA LEU A 168 -3.29 20.67 -7.43
C LEU A 168 -4.26 21.67 -6.77
N ARG A 169 -5.18 22.24 -7.56
CA ARG A 169 -6.20 23.17 -7.07
C ARG A 169 -7.43 22.47 -6.54
N GLU A 170 -7.81 21.35 -7.17
CA GLU A 170 -8.98 20.59 -6.80
C GLU A 170 -8.73 19.11 -7.09
N LEU A 171 -9.06 18.25 -6.13
CA LEU A 171 -9.32 16.83 -6.31
C LEU A 171 -10.74 16.57 -5.81
N ASN A 172 -11.63 16.21 -6.74
CA ASN A 172 -13.05 16.03 -6.46
C ASN A 172 -13.46 14.61 -6.82
N VAL A 173 -13.59 13.80 -5.78
CA VAL A 173 -13.94 12.38 -5.87
C VAL A 173 -15.42 12.17 -6.25
N ASP A 174 -16.32 13.07 -5.93
CA ASP A 174 -17.74 12.94 -6.32
C ASP A 174 -17.92 13.10 -7.83
N ASN A 175 -17.27 14.12 -8.39
CA ASN A 175 -17.36 14.44 -9.82
C ASN A 175 -16.26 13.78 -10.66
N GLN A 176 -15.39 12.97 -10.04
CA GLN A 176 -14.23 12.33 -10.65
C GLN A 176 -13.44 13.31 -11.54
N GLN A 177 -12.97 14.39 -10.92
CA GLN A 177 -12.20 15.42 -11.62
C GLN A 177 -11.05 15.95 -10.77
N ILE A 178 -10.04 16.45 -11.47
CA ILE A 178 -8.93 17.21 -10.88
C ILE A 178 -8.69 18.49 -11.66
N ILE A 179 -8.16 19.50 -10.97
CA ILE A 179 -7.71 20.75 -11.58
C ILE A 179 -6.25 20.95 -11.20
N LEU A 180 -5.39 21.01 -12.22
CA LEU A 180 -4.00 21.43 -12.06
C LEU A 180 -3.85 22.88 -12.51
N HIS A 181 -3.06 23.65 -11.78
CA HIS A 181 -2.76 25.04 -12.07
C HIS A 181 -1.27 25.22 -12.26
N ASN A 182 -0.88 25.96 -13.29
CA ASN A 182 0.50 26.39 -13.49
C ASN A 182 0.68 27.80 -12.89
N SER A 183 1.26 27.89 -11.68
CA SER A 183 1.59 29.18 -11.07
C SER A 183 2.95 29.73 -11.52
N CYS A 184 3.67 29.05 -12.43
CA CYS A 184 4.88 29.61 -13.03
C CYS A 184 4.57 30.82 -13.91
N SER A 185 5.58 31.69 -14.04
CA SER A 185 5.58 32.80 -14.99
C SER A 185 5.84 32.37 -16.45
N PHE A 186 5.99 31.06 -16.70
CA PHE A 186 6.30 30.48 -18.00
C PHE A 186 5.43 29.25 -18.30
N GLU A 187 5.37 28.87 -19.57
CA GLU A 187 4.65 27.68 -20.03
C GLU A 187 5.38 26.39 -19.61
N CYS A 188 4.59 25.41 -19.15
CA CYS A 188 5.07 24.11 -18.71
C CYS A 188 4.69 23.02 -19.71
N VAL A 189 5.70 22.36 -20.25
CA VAL A 189 5.54 21.18 -21.10
C VAL A 189 5.32 19.99 -20.17
N LEU A 190 4.11 19.43 -20.16
CA LEU A 190 3.74 18.30 -19.32
C LEU A 190 3.73 16.98 -20.10
N THR A 191 4.29 16.97 -21.32
CA THR A 191 4.31 15.78 -22.18
C THR A 191 5.00 14.62 -21.47
N ASN A 192 4.36 13.45 -21.46
CA ASN A 192 4.73 12.23 -20.74
C ASN A 192 4.72 12.32 -19.20
N TRP A 193 4.22 13.40 -18.61
CA TRP A 193 3.90 13.39 -17.18
C TRP A 193 2.75 12.43 -16.93
N GLU A 194 2.66 11.90 -15.72
CA GLU A 194 1.60 10.96 -15.36
C GLU A 194 0.90 11.34 -14.06
N ILE A 195 -0.40 11.06 -14.03
CA ILE A 195 -1.22 11.07 -12.83
C ILE A 195 -1.59 9.63 -12.54
N LYS A 196 -1.23 9.14 -11.35
CA LYS A 196 -1.49 7.78 -10.91
C LYS A 196 -2.38 7.77 -9.67
N ASP A 197 -3.29 6.81 -9.59
CA ASP A 197 -3.88 6.43 -8.30
C ASP A 197 -2.88 5.61 -7.48
N GLU A 198 -3.22 5.25 -6.25
CA GLU A 198 -2.39 4.37 -5.44
C GLU A 198 -2.38 2.91 -5.94
N GLY A 199 -3.26 2.58 -6.90
CA GLY A 199 -3.37 1.30 -7.56
C GLY A 199 -2.66 1.28 -8.92
N ARG A 200 -3.41 0.91 -9.95
CA ARG A 200 -2.90 0.65 -11.31
C ARG A 200 -3.38 1.66 -12.35
N LYS A 201 -4.32 2.55 -11.99
CA LYS A 201 -4.90 3.48 -12.95
C LYS A 201 -3.91 4.62 -13.15
N LYS A 202 -3.59 4.87 -14.42
CA LYS A 202 -2.75 6.01 -14.80
C LYS A 202 -3.32 6.79 -15.97
N PHE A 203 -3.13 8.10 -15.91
CA PHE A 203 -3.31 9.03 -17.00
C PHE A 203 -1.95 9.56 -17.42
N VAL A 204 -1.66 9.55 -18.71
CA VAL A 204 -0.41 10.10 -19.25
C VAL A 204 -0.77 11.30 -20.12
N PHE A 205 -0.13 12.43 -19.87
CA PHE A 205 -0.23 13.59 -20.74
C PHE A 205 0.48 13.27 -22.06
N GLU A 206 -0.23 13.35 -23.18
CA GLU A 206 0.34 13.15 -24.51
C GLU A 206 1.13 14.41 -24.94
N ASP A 207 0.70 15.15 -25.96
CA ASP A 207 1.30 16.44 -26.34
C ASP A 207 0.53 17.57 -25.65
N PHE A 208 0.98 17.97 -24.46
CA PHE A 208 0.30 18.97 -23.65
C PHE A 208 1.23 20.03 -23.05
N ASN A 209 0.86 21.30 -23.25
CA ASN A 209 1.56 22.48 -22.73
C ASN A 209 0.59 23.32 -21.91
N LEU A 210 0.88 23.48 -20.62
CA LEU A 210 0.10 24.30 -19.71
C LEU A 210 0.68 25.72 -19.63
N ARG A 211 -0.05 26.69 -20.19
CA ARG A 211 0.36 28.11 -20.18
C ARG A 211 0.51 28.66 -18.76
N ALA A 212 1.35 29.68 -18.63
CA ALA A 212 1.56 30.41 -17.37
C ALA A 212 0.24 30.95 -16.80
N ASN A 213 0.01 30.77 -15.51
CA ASN A 213 -1.19 31.19 -14.77
C ASN A 213 -2.52 30.59 -15.27
N ASN A 214 -2.47 29.50 -16.04
CA ASN A 214 -3.66 28.79 -16.52
C ASN A 214 -3.90 27.50 -15.73
N GLU A 215 -5.10 26.95 -15.93
CA GLU A 215 -5.53 25.69 -15.34
C GLU A 215 -5.89 24.67 -16.43
N ILE A 216 -5.70 23.40 -16.09
CA ILE A 216 -6.18 22.26 -16.85
C ILE A 216 -7.10 21.43 -15.97
N ARG A 217 -8.28 21.11 -16.49
CA ARG A 217 -9.23 20.20 -15.86
C ARG A 217 -9.08 18.81 -16.47
N ILE A 218 -8.82 17.80 -15.66
CA ILE A 218 -8.88 16.40 -16.10
C ILE A 218 -10.15 15.80 -15.53
N VAL A 219 -10.99 15.22 -16.39
CA VAL A 219 -12.28 14.60 -16.04
C VAL A 219 -12.20 13.12 -16.38
N ILE A 220 -12.62 12.25 -15.46
CA ILE A 220 -12.67 10.81 -15.72
C ILE A 220 -13.87 10.50 -16.62
N GLY A 221 -13.64 9.64 -17.61
CA GLY A 221 -14.64 9.17 -18.56
C GLY A 221 -14.40 9.63 -19.99
N GLU A 222 -15.40 9.41 -20.83
CA GLU A 222 -15.31 9.66 -22.26
C GLU A 222 -15.55 11.12 -22.62
N GLY A 223 -14.78 11.63 -23.58
CA GLY A 223 -14.94 12.99 -24.09
C GLY A 223 -13.90 13.35 -25.14
N ILE A 224 -13.87 14.64 -25.51
CA ILE A 224 -12.94 15.16 -26.52
C ILE A 224 -12.03 16.17 -25.83
N ASN A 225 -10.72 15.94 -25.94
CA ASN A 225 -9.70 16.81 -25.36
C ASN A 225 -9.71 18.21 -26.00
N SER A 226 -9.37 19.20 -25.19
CA SER A 226 -9.24 20.61 -25.55
C SER A 226 -8.14 21.27 -24.71
N ASP A 227 -7.77 22.50 -25.04
CA ASP A 227 -6.68 23.23 -24.39
C ASP A 227 -6.83 23.40 -22.86
N ASN A 228 -8.06 23.35 -22.32
CA ASN A 228 -8.33 23.55 -20.90
C ASN A 228 -9.10 22.39 -20.24
N ARG A 229 -9.37 21.32 -21.00
CA ARG A 229 -10.03 20.12 -20.49
C ARG A 229 -9.52 18.86 -21.19
N LEU A 230 -9.05 17.91 -20.39
CA LEU A 230 -8.66 16.56 -20.83
C LEU A 230 -9.62 15.54 -20.23
N TYR A 231 -9.75 14.42 -20.95
CA TYR A 231 -10.57 13.29 -20.55
C TYR A 231 -9.68 12.08 -20.28
N TRP A 232 -9.80 11.50 -19.09
CA TRP A 232 -9.21 10.22 -18.75
C TRP A 232 -10.19 9.12 -19.14
N SER A 233 -10.14 8.75 -20.43
CA SER A 233 -11.03 7.77 -21.04
C SER A 233 -10.68 6.33 -20.65
N GLY A 234 -11.67 5.43 -20.72
CA GLY A 234 -11.51 4.02 -20.34
C GLY A 234 -11.71 3.69 -18.85
N GLU A 235 -11.86 4.69 -17.99
CA GLU A 235 -12.16 4.52 -16.56
C GLU A 235 -13.53 5.11 -16.21
N GLU A 236 -14.31 4.41 -15.38
CA GLU A 236 -15.59 4.93 -14.85
C GLU A 236 -15.38 5.73 -13.56
N TYR A 237 -14.34 5.41 -12.80
CA TYR A 237 -13.91 6.12 -11.60
C TYR A 237 -12.42 5.84 -11.35
N VAL A 238 -11.74 6.79 -10.71
CA VAL A 238 -10.34 6.66 -10.31
C VAL A 238 -10.19 6.71 -8.80
N TRP A 239 -10.71 7.76 -8.15
CA TRP A 239 -10.56 8.00 -6.71
C TRP A 239 -11.88 7.85 -5.95
N THR A 240 -11.82 7.37 -4.72
CA THR A 240 -12.96 7.18 -3.82
C THR A 240 -12.77 7.97 -2.52
N GLU A 241 -13.86 8.17 -1.78
CA GLU A 241 -13.82 8.81 -0.46
C GLU A 241 -13.12 7.95 0.62
N THR A 242 -12.71 6.73 0.30
CA THR A 242 -12.26 5.76 1.30
C THR A 242 -10.80 5.90 1.70
N GLY A 243 -10.02 6.69 0.95
CA GLY A 243 -8.62 7.00 1.30
C GLY A 243 -7.65 6.92 0.13
N ASP A 244 -8.14 7.15 -1.09
CA ASP A 244 -7.33 7.08 -2.30
C ASP A 244 -6.33 8.24 -2.35
N ALA A 245 -5.25 8.04 -3.09
CA ALA A 245 -4.19 9.01 -3.26
C ALA A 245 -3.96 9.33 -4.75
N LEU A 246 -3.56 10.56 -5.01
CA LEU A 246 -3.12 11.03 -6.30
C LEU A 246 -1.61 11.24 -6.25
N PHE A 247 -0.90 10.72 -7.24
CA PHE A 247 0.51 10.98 -7.45
C PHE A 247 0.68 11.63 -8.83
N LEU A 248 1.24 12.83 -8.88
CA LEU A 248 1.68 13.46 -10.13
C LEU A 248 3.19 13.23 -10.28
N ARG A 249 3.61 12.70 -11.42
CA ARG A 249 5.00 12.44 -11.74
C ARG A 249 5.40 13.10 -13.05
N ASP A 250 6.66 13.50 -13.14
CA ASP A 250 7.24 14.07 -14.34
C ASP A 250 7.58 12.99 -15.39
N GLU A 251 8.17 13.42 -16.51
CA GLU A 251 8.53 12.54 -17.63
C GLU A 251 9.58 11.48 -17.27
N ASP A 252 10.36 11.68 -16.20
CA ASP A 252 11.37 10.77 -15.68
C ASP A 252 10.82 9.88 -14.54
N GLY A 253 9.52 9.99 -14.24
CA GLY A 253 8.84 9.26 -13.17
C GLY A 253 9.11 9.80 -11.77
N LYS A 254 9.70 11.00 -11.64
CA LYS A 254 9.99 11.65 -10.35
C LYS A 254 8.75 12.34 -9.80
N LEU A 255 8.61 12.35 -8.48
CA LEU A 255 7.43 12.85 -7.79
C LEU A 255 7.35 14.39 -7.91
N VAL A 256 6.25 14.90 -8.45
CA VAL A 256 5.97 16.34 -8.51
C VAL A 256 5.14 16.78 -7.32
N LEU A 257 4.02 16.10 -7.09
CA LEU A 257 3.16 16.29 -5.93
C LEU A 257 2.39 15.01 -5.64
N TRP A 258 1.83 14.96 -4.43
CA TRP A 258 0.88 13.93 -4.06
C TRP A 258 -0.20 14.53 -3.17
N GLU A 259 -1.38 13.93 -3.19
CA GLU A 259 -2.50 14.29 -2.33
C GLU A 259 -3.23 13.02 -1.91
N SER A 260 -3.81 13.00 -0.72
CA SER A 260 -4.56 11.85 -0.23
C SER A 260 -5.82 12.30 0.49
N TYR A 261 -6.97 11.76 0.06
CA TYR A 261 -8.29 12.06 0.61
C TYR A 261 -8.47 11.42 1.99
#